data_AF-Q4FSM6-F1
#
_entry.id   AF-Q4FSM6-F1
#
_cell.length_a   1.000
_cell.length_b   1.000
_cell.length_c   1.000
_cell.angle_alpha   90.00
_cell.angle_beta   90.00
_cell.angle_gamma   90.00
#
_symmetry.space_group_name_H-M   'P 1'
#
loop_
_entity.id
_entity.type
_entity.pdbx_description
1 polymer ?
#
loop_
_entity_poly.entity_id
_entity_poly.type
_entity_poly.pdbx_seq_one_letter_code
_entity_poly.pdbx_strand_id
1 'polypeptide(L)'
;MNFIDVEPTLENYWRAIILFGKNTASYKFALAKSLIDVSLERNSDLISLEDLALPYAMHLCEHLKHSPKQNNRGSTGNGQFMNACLAFNDGQTF
;
A
#
# COMPACT_ATOMS: atom_id res chain seq x y z
N MET A 1 -30.80 2.44 -1.46
CA MET A 1 -29.44 2.06 -1.91
C MET A 1 -28.78 1.33 -0.77
N ASN A 2 -28.57 0.02 -0.93
CA ASN A 2 -27.85 -0.76 0.08
C ASN A 2 -26.36 -0.43 -0.04
N PHE A 3 -25.72 -0.13 1.09
CA PHE A 3 -24.29 0.15 1.18
C PHE A 3 -23.41 -1.04 0.74
N ILE A 4 -24.02 -2.22 0.60
CA ILE A 4 -23.40 -3.47 0.17
C ILE A 4 -24.23 -4.00 -1.02
N ASP A 5 -24.17 -3.31 -2.16
CA ASP A 5 -24.61 -3.94 -3.40
C ASP A 5 -23.53 -4.95 -3.83
N VAL A 6 -23.85 -6.23 -3.70
CA VAL A 6 -22.91 -7.35 -3.88
C VAL A 6 -22.93 -7.81 -5.33
N GLU A 7 -22.68 -6.90 -6.27
CA GLU A 7 -22.41 -7.35 -7.64
C GLU A 7 -21.03 -8.01 -7.65
N PRO A 8 -20.92 -9.31 -7.99
CA PRO A 8 -19.68 -10.07 -7.96
C PRO A 8 -18.79 -9.75 -9.17
N THR A 9 -18.47 -8.47 -9.36
CA THR A 9 -17.54 -8.03 -10.40
C THR A 9 -16.10 -8.16 -9.92
N LEU A 10 -15.16 -8.36 -10.85
CA LEU A 10 -13.74 -8.42 -10.54
C LEU A 10 -13.27 -7.16 -9.78
N GLU A 11 -13.78 -6.00 -10.16
CA GLU A 11 -13.46 -4.74 -9.48
C GLU A 11 -13.97 -4.69 -8.04
N ASN A 12 -15.19 -5.18 -7.79
CA ASN A 12 -15.76 -5.22 -6.45
C ASN A 12 -15.00 -6.20 -5.56
N TYR A 13 -14.57 -7.34 -6.10
CA TYR A 13 -13.69 -8.26 -5.40
C TYR A 13 -12.34 -7.61 -5.08
N TRP A 14 -11.71 -6.93 -6.05
CA TRP A 14 -10.47 -6.20 -5.83
C TRP A 14 -10.62 -5.14 -4.72
N ARG A 15 -11.63 -4.28 -4.81
CA ARG A 15 -11.92 -3.27 -3.78
C ARG A 15 -12.17 -3.90 -2.42
N ALA A 16 -12.90 -5.02 -2.34
CA ALA A 16 -13.17 -5.72 -1.09
C ALA A 16 -11.89 -6.29 -0.46
N ILE A 17 -10.98 -6.87 -1.25
CA ILE A 17 -9.69 -7.37 -0.76
C ILE A 17 -8.88 -6.22 -0.17
N ILE A 18 -8.81 -5.07 -0.87
CA ILE A 18 -8.07 -3.92 -0.37
C ILE A 18 -8.76 -3.31 0.87
N LEU A 19 -10.08 -3.17 0.90
CA LEU A 19 -10.80 -2.52 2.00
C LEU A 19 -10.91 -3.39 3.26
N PHE A 20 -11.24 -4.66 3.11
CA PHE A 20 -11.56 -5.57 4.21
C PHE A 20 -10.49 -6.63 4.49
N GLY A 21 -9.49 -6.77 3.61
CA GLY A 21 -8.36 -7.66 3.83
C GLY A 21 -7.63 -7.34 5.14
N LYS A 22 -7.37 -8.38 5.93
CA LYS A 22 -6.64 -8.32 7.20
C LYS A 22 -5.17 -8.01 6.91
N ASN A 23 -4.73 -6.78 7.17
CA ASN A 23 -3.36 -6.35 6.91
C ASN A 23 -2.85 -5.43 8.01
N THR A 24 -2.29 -6.01 9.08
CA THR A 24 -1.75 -5.31 10.25
C THR A 24 -0.36 -4.70 10.07
N ALA A 25 0.21 -4.74 8.86
CA ALA A 25 1.58 -4.29 8.61
C ALA A 25 1.79 -3.67 7.23
N SER A 26 1.10 -4.19 6.21
CA SER A 26 1.17 -3.72 4.84
C SER A 26 0.25 -2.52 4.64
N TYR A 27 0.80 -1.41 4.15
CA TYR A 27 0.00 -0.27 3.74
C TYR A 27 -0.69 -0.63 2.43
N LYS A 28 -1.80 -1.37 2.58
CA LYS A 28 -2.51 -2.03 1.49
C LYS A 28 -2.97 -1.08 0.40
N PHE A 29 -3.21 0.20 0.73
CA PHE A 29 -3.52 1.23 -0.26
C PHE A 29 -2.30 1.60 -1.11
N ALA A 30 -1.12 1.74 -0.49
CA ALA A 30 0.12 1.95 -1.24
C ALA A 30 0.44 0.74 -2.12
N LEU A 31 0.25 -0.48 -1.60
CA LEU A 31 0.43 -1.71 -2.37
C LEU A 31 -0.55 -1.80 -3.55
N ALA A 32 -1.84 -1.55 -3.31
CA ALA A 32 -2.86 -1.58 -4.35
C ALA A 32 -2.54 -0.60 -5.48
N LYS A 33 -2.17 0.64 -5.14
CA LYS A 33 -1.81 1.66 -6.12
C LYS A 33 -0.57 1.25 -6.93
N SER A 34 0.43 0.68 -6.27
CA SER A 34 1.64 0.16 -6.93
C SER A 34 1.33 -0.95 -7.93
N LEU A 35 0.46 -1.89 -7.55
CA LEU A 35 0.06 -2.99 -8.44
C LEU A 35 -0.70 -2.48 -9.66
N ILE A 36 -1.55 -1.46 -9.49
CA ILE A 36 -2.24 -0.81 -10.62
C ILE A 36 -1.21 -0.15 -11.55
N ASP A 37 -0.33 0.69 -11.01
CA ASP A 37 0.66 1.42 -11.81
C ASP A 37 1.58 0.47 -12.59
N VAL A 38 2.12 -0.56 -11.92
CA VAL A 38 2.99 -1.56 -12.57
C VAL A 38 2.22 -2.36 -13.63
N SER A 39 0.94 -2.69 -13.37
CA SER A 39 0.10 -3.42 -14.35
C SER A 39 -0.23 -2.59 -15.59
N LEU A 40 -0.29 -1.26 -15.47
CA LEU A 40 -0.50 -0.36 -16.61
C LEU A 40 0.75 -0.20 -17.46
N GLU A 41 1.93 -0.24 -16.85
CA GLU A 41 3.22 -0.15 -17.54
C GLU A 41 3.63 -1.46 -18.23
N ARG A 42 3.09 -2.60 -17.78
CA ARG A 42 3.53 -3.93 -18.21
C ARG A 42 2.39 -4.74 -18.80
N ASN A 43 2.70 -5.41 -19.90
CA ASN A 43 1.80 -6.41 -20.50
C ASN A 43 2.13 -7.82 -19.99
N SER A 44 2.25 -7.98 -18.67
CA SER A 44 2.64 -9.23 -18.00
C SER A 44 1.93 -9.40 -16.67
N ASP A 45 1.39 -10.60 -16.43
CA ASP A 45 0.76 -10.98 -15.16
C ASP A 45 1.78 -11.30 -14.06
N LEU A 46 3.06 -11.44 -14.41
CA LEU A 46 4.16 -11.62 -13.46
C LEU A 46 4.76 -10.27 -13.08
N ILE A 47 4.71 -9.95 -11.78
CA ILE A 47 5.36 -8.78 -11.17
C ILE A 47 6.40 -9.29 -10.18
N SER A 48 7.68 -8.94 -10.42
CA SER A 48 8.75 -9.27 -9.48
C SER A 48 8.76 -8.32 -8.28
N LEU A 49 9.47 -8.71 -7.21
CA LEU A 49 9.64 -7.85 -6.04
C LEU A 49 10.44 -6.60 -6.40
N GLU A 50 11.42 -6.73 -7.28
CA GLU A 50 12.26 -5.64 -7.78
C GLU A 50 11.42 -4.59 -8.51
N ASP A 51 10.48 -5.04 -9.34
CA ASP A 51 9.56 -4.15 -10.08
C ASP A 51 8.62 -3.40 -9.14
N LEU A 52 8.20 -4.06 -8.06
CA LEU A 52 7.24 -3.51 -7.11
C LEU A 52 7.89 -2.61 -6.06
N ALA A 53 9.17 -2.85 -5.74
CA ALA A 53 9.84 -2.25 -4.58
C ALA A 53 9.83 -0.73 -4.59
N LEU A 54 10.25 -0.11 -5.70
CA LEU A 54 10.33 1.34 -5.81
C LEU A 54 8.93 2.00 -5.86
N PRO A 55 7.99 1.60 -6.74
CA PRO A 55 6.63 2.15 -6.73
C PRO A 55 5.95 2.04 -5.37
N TYR A 56 6.11 0.89 -4.69
CA TYR A 56 5.55 0.67 -3.36
C TYR A 56 6.14 1.59 -2.31
N ALA A 57 7.46 1.73 -2.26
CA ALA A 57 8.12 2.65 -1.34
C ALA A 57 7.67 4.09 -1.57
N MET A 58 7.58 4.53 -2.83
CA MET A 58 7.18 5.89 -3.18
C MET A 58 5.72 6.20 -2.80
N HIS A 59 4.78 5.31 -3.15
CA HIS A 59 3.39 5.49 -2.74
C HIS A 59 3.27 5.45 -1.22
N LEU A 60 4.01 4.58 -0.54
CA LEU A 60 4.00 4.52 0.91
C LEU A 60 4.48 5.83 1.54
N CYS A 61 5.61 6.37 1.08
CA CYS A 61 6.10 7.68 1.49
C CYS A 61 5.03 8.76 1.31
N GLU A 62 4.36 8.79 0.16
CA GLU A 62 3.31 9.79 -0.11
C GLU A 62 2.07 9.62 0.79
N HIS A 63 1.64 8.38 1.02
CA HIS A 63 0.53 8.08 1.92
C HIS A 63 0.85 8.49 3.36
N LEU A 64 2.10 8.32 3.82
CA LEU A 64 2.54 8.69 5.15
C LEU A 64 2.48 10.19 5.43
N LYS A 65 2.69 11.04 4.40
CA LYS A 65 2.58 12.50 4.56
C LYS A 65 1.15 12.94 4.88
N HIS A 66 0.17 12.27 4.29
CA HIS A 66 -1.25 12.63 4.41
C HIS A 66 -1.98 11.85 5.50
N SER A 67 -1.51 10.66 5.82
CA SER A 67 -2.19 9.71 6.70
C SER A 67 -1.16 8.90 7.47
N PRO A 68 -0.64 9.44 8.60
CA PRO A 68 0.29 8.72 9.44
C PRO A 68 -0.35 7.41 9.94
N LYS A 69 0.44 6.34 10.05
CA LYS A 69 -0.05 5.02 10.48
C LYS A 69 -0.82 5.14 11.78
N GLN A 70 -2.05 4.63 11.80
CA GLN A 70 -2.67 4.19 13.04
C GLN A 70 -2.24 2.73 13.27
N ASN A 71 -1.04 2.55 13.81
CA ASN A 71 -0.59 1.22 14.23
C ASN A 71 -1.36 0.79 15.48
N ASN A 72 -1.75 -0.49 15.51
CA ASN A 72 -2.33 -1.12 16.70
C ASN A 72 -1.25 -1.68 17.66
N ARG A 73 0.04 -1.52 17.32
CA ARG A 73 1.15 -1.92 18.17
C ARG A 73 1.45 -0.77 19.13
N GLY A 74 0.82 -0.83 20.30
CA GLY A 74 1.38 -0.19 21.48
C GLY A 74 2.85 -0.63 21.66
N SER A 75 3.71 0.33 21.96
CA SER A 75 5.11 0.21 22.40
C SER A 75 6.18 -0.43 21.49
N THR A 76 5.87 -1.13 20.40
CA THR A 76 6.90 -1.55 19.42
C THR A 76 6.87 -0.61 18.23
N GLY A 77 7.85 0.29 18.16
CA GLY A 77 7.93 1.35 17.15
C GLY A 77 7.81 0.86 15.70
N ASN A 78 7.73 1.82 14.80
CA ASN A 78 7.78 1.59 13.36
C ASN A 78 8.97 0.67 12.99
N GLY A 79 8.72 -0.36 12.16
CA GLY A 79 9.79 -1.24 11.68
C GLY A 79 10.80 -0.48 10.82
N GLN A 80 11.99 -1.05 10.59
CA GLN A 80 13.10 -0.39 9.88
C GLN A 80 12.69 0.24 8.54
N PHE A 81 11.92 -0.49 7.73
CA PHE A 81 11.42 0.01 6.44
C PHE A 81 10.53 1.25 6.59
N MET A 82 9.67 1.28 7.61
CA MET A 82 8.80 2.41 7.89
C MET A 82 9.59 3.64 8.33
N ASN A 83 10.60 3.44 9.18
CA ASN A 83 11.49 4.53 9.59
C ASN A 83 12.25 5.08 8.39
N ALA A 84 12.68 4.24 7.45
CA ALA A 84 13.33 4.70 6.23
C ALA A 84 12.40 5.58 5.37
N CYS A 85 11.13 5.18 5.19
CA CYS A 85 10.15 6.00 4.49
C CYS A 85 9.87 7.35 5.16
N LEU A 86 9.80 7.37 6.49
CA LEU A 86 9.62 8.61 7.26
C LEU A 86 10.85 9.52 7.16
N ALA A 87 12.05 8.96 7.35
CA ALA A 87 13.30 9.69 7.20
C ALA A 87 13.45 10.29 5.79
N PHE A 88 13.09 9.53 4.75
CA PHE A 88 13.04 10.02 3.37
C PHE A 88 12.07 11.20 3.21
N ASN A 89 10.87 11.11 3.80
CA ASN A 89 9.91 12.21 3.78
C ASN A 89 10.39 13.46 4.53
N ASP A 90 11.17 13.28 5.59
CA ASP A 90 11.78 14.35 6.40
C ASP A 90 13.03 14.95 5.72
N GLY A 91 13.41 14.46 4.54
CA GLY A 91 14.59 14.92 3.80
C GLY A 91 15.92 14.44 4.37
N GLN A 92 15.91 13.41 5.23
CA GLN A 92 17.13 12.81 5.75
C GLN A 92 17.79 11.97 4.66
N THR A 93 19.03 12.31 4.30
CA THR A 93 19.88 11.54 3.40
C THR A 93 20.68 10.52 4.19
N PHE A 94 20.69 9.27 3.72
CA PHE A 94 21.50 8.16 4.27
C PHE A 94 22.93 8.18 3.72
#